data_AF-A0A965AQL9-F1
#
_entry.id   AF-A0A965AQL9-F1
#
_cell.length_a   1.000
_cell.length_b   1.000
_cell.length_c   1.000
_cell.angle_alpha   90.00
_cell.angle_beta   90.00
_cell.angle_gamma   90.00
#
_symmetry.space_group_name_H-M   'P 1'
#
loop_
_entity.id
_entity.type
_entity.pdbx_description
1 polymer ?
#
loop_
_entity_poly.entity_id
_entity_poly.type
_entity_poly.pdbx_seq_one_letter_code
_entity_poly.pdbx_strand_id
1 'polypeptide(L)'
;LTLIFNDDTFIKMKPTIVQALLALILLGGLLFGKTLLKPVMGSAWPMTDPGWRILTRNFGLFFIAMAVVNEIVWRTQSEEFWVNFKVFGSIALTLAFSMTQVPVLNRYKIDDPES
;
A
#
# COMPACT_ATOMS: atom_id res chain seq x y z
N LEU A 1 -22.48 -6.81 29.91
CA LEU A 1 -22.17 -7.66 28.75
C LEU A 1 -22.23 -6.87 27.43
N THR A 2 -21.77 -5.61 27.41
CA THR A 2 -21.92 -4.66 26.29
C THR A 2 -20.63 -3.92 25.94
N LEU A 3 -19.52 -4.25 26.61
CA LEU A 3 -18.20 -3.64 26.40
C LEU A 3 -17.25 -4.51 25.56
N ILE A 4 -17.58 -5.79 25.29
CA ILE A 4 -16.68 -6.71 24.57
C ILE A 4 -16.78 -6.52 23.04
N PHE A 5 -17.97 -6.19 22.51
CA PHE A 5 -18.16 -6.04 21.06
C PHE A 5 -17.59 -4.73 20.48
N ASN A 6 -17.36 -3.71 21.31
CA ASN A 6 -16.91 -2.40 20.84
C ASN A 6 -15.40 -2.32 20.63
N ASP A 7 -14.59 -3.10 21.36
CA ASP A 7 -13.13 -3.02 21.28
C ASP A 7 -12.56 -3.80 20.07
N ASP A 8 -13.05 -5.01 19.79
CA ASP A 8 -12.52 -5.83 18.68
C ASP A 8 -12.72 -5.18 17.31
N THR A 9 -13.89 -4.58 17.09
CA THR A 9 -14.21 -3.90 15.82
C THR A 9 -13.35 -2.65 15.65
N PHE A 10 -13.11 -1.91 16.73
CA PHE A 10 -12.30 -0.70 16.72
C PHE A 10 -10.80 -0.99 16.51
N ILE A 11 -10.30 -2.11 17.07
CA ILE A 11 -8.92 -2.60 16.84
C ILE A 11 -8.73 -3.06 15.39
N LYS A 12 -9.72 -3.73 14.80
CA LYS A 12 -9.68 -4.25 13.42
C LYS A 12 -9.83 -3.14 12.36
N MET A 13 -10.56 -2.07 12.66
CA MET A 13 -10.75 -0.92 11.75
C MET A 13 -9.57 0.05 11.69
N LYS A 14 -8.80 0.21 12.78
CA LYS A 14 -7.59 1.08 12.81
C LYS A 14 -6.67 0.87 11.59
N PRO A 15 -6.24 -0.35 11.26
CA PRO A 15 -5.38 -0.56 10.10
C PRO A 15 -6.06 -0.29 8.75
N THR A 16 -7.37 -0.55 8.60
CA THR A 16 -8.10 -0.25 7.35
C THR A 16 -8.15 1.24 7.09
N ILE A 17 -8.47 2.03 8.13
CA ILE A 17 -8.60 3.49 8.01
C ILE A 17 -7.26 4.09 7.59
N VAL A 18 -6.15 3.65 8.18
CA VAL A 18 -4.81 4.13 7.82
C VAL A 18 -4.48 3.77 6.37
N GLN A 19 -4.75 2.54 5.94
CA GLN A 19 -4.50 2.11 4.55
C GLN A 19 -5.36 2.86 3.54
N ALA A 20 -6.65 3.05 3.85
CA ALA A 20 -7.56 3.82 3.01
C ALA A 20 -7.16 5.30 2.92
N LEU A 21 -6.73 5.91 4.03
CA LEU A 21 -6.20 7.27 4.04
C LEU A 21 -4.90 7.38 3.22
N LEU A 22 -3.97 6.44 3.36
CA LEU A 22 -2.75 6.40 2.56
C LEU A 22 -3.05 6.25 1.07
N ALA A 23 -3.97 5.35 0.70
CA ALA A 23 -4.48 5.22 -0.66
C ALA A 23 -5.03 6.54 -1.19
N LEU A 24 -5.93 7.18 -0.43
CA LEU A 24 -6.55 8.45 -0.80
C LEU A 24 -5.53 9.58 -0.95
N ILE A 25 -4.56 9.65 -0.05
CA ILE A 25 -3.51 10.68 -0.10
C ILE A 25 -2.61 10.45 -1.33
N LEU A 26 -2.20 9.21 -1.60
CA LEU A 26 -1.36 8.87 -2.75
C LEU A 26 -2.07 9.11 -4.08
N LEU A 27 -3.31 8.62 -4.21
CA LEU A 27 -4.10 8.78 -5.43
C LEU A 27 -4.60 10.22 -5.59
N GLY A 28 -5.01 10.86 -4.51
CA GLY A 28 -5.38 12.28 -4.50
C GLY A 28 -4.20 13.16 -4.90
N GLY A 29 -3.03 12.94 -4.31
CA GLY A 29 -1.79 13.63 -4.71
C GLY A 29 -1.48 13.43 -6.19
N LEU A 30 -1.64 12.21 -6.71
CA LEU A 30 -1.46 11.90 -8.12
C LEU A 30 -2.44 12.67 -9.03
N LEU A 31 -3.71 12.83 -8.62
CA LEU A 31 -4.70 13.65 -9.34
C LEU A 31 -4.30 15.13 -9.38
N PHE A 32 -3.67 15.66 -8.34
CA PHE A 32 -3.06 17.00 -8.32
C PHE A 32 -1.70 17.06 -9.05
N GLY A 33 -1.30 15.98 -9.73
CA GLY A 33 -0.03 15.89 -10.46
C GLY A 33 1.20 15.76 -9.57
N LYS A 34 1.03 15.60 -8.24
CA LYS A 34 2.12 15.45 -7.27
C LYS A 34 2.36 13.98 -6.94
N THR A 35 3.54 13.47 -7.27
CA THR A 35 3.96 12.12 -6.92
C THR A 35 4.57 12.12 -5.52
N LEU A 36 3.77 11.83 -4.48
CA LEU A 36 4.21 11.88 -3.08
C LEU A 36 5.29 10.84 -2.74
N LEU A 37 5.45 9.79 -3.55
CA LEU A 37 6.54 8.82 -3.41
C LEU A 37 7.90 9.39 -3.85
N LYS A 38 7.93 10.34 -4.78
CA LYS A 38 9.17 10.96 -5.27
C LYS A 38 10.01 11.60 -4.15
N PRO A 39 9.47 12.46 -3.26
CA PRO A 39 10.25 13.03 -2.17
C PRO A 39 10.61 12.03 -1.06
N VAL A 40 9.87 10.92 -0.93
CA VAL A 40 10.11 9.92 0.15
C VAL A 40 11.14 8.87 -0.26
N MET A 41 11.04 8.36 -1.50
CA MET A 41 11.86 7.26 -2.01
C MET A 41 12.86 7.69 -3.09
N GLY A 42 12.80 8.94 -3.56
CA GLY A 42 13.64 9.40 -4.67
C GLY A 42 15.14 9.48 -4.35
N SER A 43 15.51 9.51 -3.07
CA SER A 43 16.90 9.36 -2.63
C SER A 43 17.42 7.92 -2.75
N ALA A 44 16.54 6.92 -2.66
CA ALA A 44 16.92 5.50 -2.74
C ALA A 44 16.91 4.98 -4.18
N TRP A 45 15.96 5.45 -5.01
CA TRP A 45 15.84 5.06 -6.41
C TRP A 45 15.59 6.27 -7.30
N PRO A 46 16.62 6.82 -7.97
CA PRO A 46 16.43 7.89 -8.94
C PRO A 46 15.65 7.37 -10.15
N MET A 47 14.49 7.96 -10.40
CA MET A 47 13.60 7.57 -11.49
C MET A 47 13.03 8.80 -12.21
N THR A 48 12.66 8.59 -13.47
CA THR A 48 12.00 9.62 -14.29
C THR A 48 10.60 9.97 -13.76
N ASP A 49 10.12 11.19 -14.05
CA ASP A 49 8.78 11.65 -13.63
C ASP A 49 7.62 10.74 -14.06
N PRO A 50 7.60 10.16 -15.28
CA PRO A 50 6.60 9.18 -15.66
C PRO A 50 6.66 7.91 -14.80
N GLY A 51 7.86 7.47 -14.42
CA GLY A 51 8.07 6.34 -13.52
C GLY A 51 7.45 6.57 -12.15
N TRP A 52 7.65 7.76 -11.57
CA TRP A 52 7.04 8.14 -10.29
C TRP A 52 5.52 8.15 -10.32
N ARG A 53 4.92 8.59 -11.43
CA ARG A 53 3.46 8.58 -11.60
C ARG A 53 2.90 7.16 -11.63
N ILE A 54 3.55 6.26 -12.37
CA ILE A 54 3.14 4.86 -12.46
C ILE A 54 3.33 4.17 -11.10
N LEU A 55 4.46 4.40 -10.44
CA LEU A 55 4.74 3.84 -9.12
C LEU A 55 3.71 4.32 -8.08
N THR A 56 3.42 5.63 -8.06
CA THR A 56 2.42 6.21 -7.15
C THR A 56 1.03 5.63 -7.40
N ARG A 57 0.64 5.44 -8.67
CA ARG A 57 -0.62 4.77 -9.01
C ARG A 57 -0.65 3.33 -8.51
N ASN A 58 0.42 2.56 -8.74
CA ASN A 58 0.49 1.16 -8.33
C ASN A 58 0.41 1.01 -6.81
N PHE A 59 1.14 1.83 -6.06
CA PHE A 59 1.03 1.87 -4.60
C PHE A 59 -0.37 2.25 -4.14
N GLY A 60 -0.98 3.28 -4.73
CA GLY A 60 -2.35 3.67 -4.41
C GLY A 60 -3.37 2.54 -4.64
N LEU A 61 -3.27 1.84 -5.78
CA LEU A 61 -4.09 0.66 -6.08
C LEU A 61 -3.84 -0.49 -5.09
N PHE A 62 -2.59 -0.73 -4.72
CA PHE A 62 -2.22 -1.74 -3.74
C PHE A 62 -2.83 -1.44 -2.36
N PHE A 63 -2.76 -0.19 -1.88
CA PHE A 63 -3.39 0.21 -0.62
C PHE A 63 -4.91 0.09 -0.65
N ILE A 64 -5.57 0.43 -1.78
CA ILE A 64 -7.01 0.18 -1.95
C ILE A 64 -7.30 -1.32 -1.88
N ALA A 65 -6.57 -2.13 -2.64
CA ALA A 65 -6.77 -3.58 -2.66
C ALA A 65 -6.61 -4.18 -1.26
N MET A 66 -5.58 -3.76 -0.53
CA MET A 66 -5.35 -4.18 0.86
C MET A 66 -6.48 -3.74 1.79
N ALA A 67 -7.01 -2.52 1.64
CA ALA A 67 -8.15 -2.05 2.43
C ALA A 67 -9.41 -2.89 2.15
N VAL A 68 -9.70 -3.19 0.88
CA VAL A 68 -10.84 -4.03 0.48
C VAL A 68 -10.69 -5.46 1.00
N VAL A 69 -9.50 -6.06 0.83
CA VAL A 69 -9.24 -7.41 1.32
C VAL A 69 -9.36 -7.45 2.84
N ASN A 70 -8.79 -6.47 3.56
CA ASN A 70 -8.94 -6.41 5.01
C ASN A 70 -10.42 -6.30 5.40
N GLU A 71 -11.20 -5.44 4.73
CA GLU A 71 -12.64 -5.26 4.96
C GLU A 71 -13.43 -6.57 4.80
N ILE A 72 -13.12 -7.34 3.77
CA ILE A 72 -13.75 -8.65 3.53
C ILE A 72 -13.33 -9.66 4.60
N VAL A 73 -12.03 -9.73 4.93
CA VAL A 73 -11.48 -10.71 5.86
C VAL A 73 -12.05 -10.51 7.26
N TRP A 74 -12.06 -9.28 7.80
CA TRP A 74 -12.56 -9.07 9.17
C TRP A 74 -14.09 -9.26 9.28
N ARG A 75 -14.85 -9.05 8.18
CA ARG A 75 -16.30 -9.26 8.15
C ARG A 75 -16.73 -10.70 7.97
N THR A 76 -15.93 -11.51 7.27
CA THR A 76 -16.34 -12.87 6.87
C THR A 76 -15.56 -13.99 7.56
N GLN A 77 -14.35 -13.71 8.08
CA GLN A 77 -13.45 -14.71 8.63
C GLN A 77 -13.30 -14.57 10.16
N SER A 78 -12.80 -15.63 10.79
CA SER A 78 -12.50 -15.63 12.22
C SER A 78 -11.30 -14.74 12.56
N GLU A 79 -11.18 -14.36 13.84
CA GLU A 79 -10.06 -13.54 14.32
C GLU A 79 -8.70 -14.23 14.13
N GLU A 80 -8.62 -15.53 14.38
CA GLU A 80 -7.42 -16.33 14.13
C GLU A 80 -6.99 -16.29 12.67
N PHE A 81 -7.95 -16.38 11.74
CA PHE A 81 -7.65 -16.23 10.32
C PHE A 81 -7.19 -14.80 10.01
N TRP A 82 -7.84 -13.77 10.56
CA TRP A 82 -7.46 -12.38 10.36
C TRP A 82 -6.03 -12.07 10.86
N VAL A 83 -5.64 -12.57 12.05
CA VAL A 83 -4.28 -12.39 12.58
C VAL A 83 -3.27 -13.09 11.67
N ASN A 84 -3.53 -14.34 11.28
CA ASN A 84 -2.65 -15.09 10.38
C ASN A 84 -2.54 -14.42 9.00
N PHE A 85 -3.65 -13.93 8.44
CA PHE A 85 -3.65 -13.18 7.19
C PHE A 85 -2.87 -11.87 7.32
N LYS A 86 -3.01 -11.16 8.43
CA LYS A 86 -2.24 -9.93 8.67
C LYS A 86 -0.74 -10.20 8.77
N VAL A 87 -0.32 -11.31 9.37
CA VAL A 87 1.10 -11.65 9.50
C VAL A 87 1.64 -12.26 8.21
N PHE A 88 1.11 -13.40 7.77
CA PHE A 88 1.62 -14.14 6.61
C PHE A 88 1.12 -13.59 5.28
N GLY A 89 -0.16 -13.19 5.23
CA GLY A 89 -0.76 -12.62 4.03
C GLY A 89 -0.11 -11.28 3.67
N SER A 90 0.16 -10.39 4.64
CA SER A 90 0.84 -9.12 4.35
C SER A 90 2.26 -9.33 3.80
N ILE A 91 3.00 -10.32 4.30
CA ILE A 91 4.32 -10.68 3.77
C ILE A 91 4.18 -11.17 2.33
N ALA A 92 3.28 -12.12 2.06
CA ALA A 92 3.05 -12.64 0.72
C ALA A 92 2.62 -11.53 -0.27
N LEU A 93 1.71 -10.64 0.15
CA LEU A 93 1.26 -9.49 -0.63
C LEU A 93 2.39 -8.48 -0.87
N THR A 94 3.21 -8.19 0.14
CA THR A 94 4.36 -7.28 0.00
C THR A 94 5.38 -7.84 -0.98
N LEU A 95 5.67 -9.14 -0.92
CA LEU A 95 6.58 -9.80 -1.85
C LEU A 95 6.01 -9.78 -3.28
N ALA A 96 4.76 -10.18 -3.46
CA ALA A 96 4.08 -10.12 -4.75
C ALA A 96 4.08 -8.71 -5.33
N PHE A 97 3.73 -7.71 -4.50
CA PHE A 97 3.77 -6.30 -4.90
C PHE A 97 5.18 -5.86 -5.29
N SER A 98 6.19 -6.21 -4.50
CA SER A 98 7.59 -5.87 -4.79
C SER A 98 8.02 -6.42 -6.14
N MET A 99 7.68 -7.68 -6.44
CA MET A 99 7.94 -8.28 -7.76
C MET A 99 7.27 -7.51 -8.90
N THR A 100 6.03 -7.05 -8.71
CA THR A 100 5.34 -6.24 -9.74
C THR A 100 5.97 -4.85 -9.95
N GLN A 101 6.71 -4.31 -8.97
CA GLN A 101 7.39 -3.03 -9.11
C GLN A 101 8.76 -3.14 -9.79
N VAL A 102 9.43 -4.30 -9.75
CA VAL A 102 10.76 -4.52 -10.37
C VAL A 102 10.81 -4.09 -11.85
N PRO A 103 9.86 -4.46 -12.73
CA PRO A 103 9.87 -4.01 -14.12
C PRO A 103 9.72 -2.49 -14.27
N VAL A 104 8.92 -1.85 -13.42
CA VAL A 104 8.71 -0.40 -13.43
C VAL A 104 9.98 0.32 -12.99
N LEU A 105 10.63 -0.17 -11.92
CA LEU A 105 11.90 0.35 -11.45
C LEU A 105 12.96 0.27 -12.56
N ASN A 106 13.15 -0.90 -13.16
CA ASN A 106 14.16 -1.10 -14.21
C ASN A 106 13.88 -0.28 -15.47
N ARG A 107 12.61 -0.08 -15.84
CA ARG A 107 12.24 0.66 -17.06
C ARG A 107 12.43 2.17 -16.92
N TYR A 108 12.29 2.71 -15.71
CA TYR A 108 12.28 4.16 -15.47
C TYR A 108 13.42 4.64 -14.57
N LYS A 109 14.33 3.75 -14.18
CA LYS A 109 15.61 4.07 -13.55
C LYS A 109 16.34 5.12 -14.39
N ILE A 110 16.84 6.15 -13.72
CA ILE A 110 17.81 7.05 -14.31
C ILE A 110 19.18 6.44 -13.99
N ASP A 111 19.91 6.03 -15.03
CA ASP A 111 21.33 5.74 -14.87
C ASP A 111 22.04 7.08 -14.64
N ASP A 112 22.61 7.24 -13.46
CA ASP A 112 23.40 8.42 -13.13
C ASP A 112 24.64 8.44 -14.05
N PRO A 113 24.90 9.50 -14.83
CA PRO A 113 26.03 9.53 -15.76
C PRO A 113 27.42 9.63 -15.08
N GLU A 114 27.54 9.42 -13.77
CA GLU A 114 28.81 9.41 -13.03
C GLU A 114 29.33 8.00 -12.69
N SER A 115 29.33 7.10 -13.68
CA SER A 115 30.14 5.87 -13.66
C SER A 115 31.37 6.01 -14.55
#